data_AF-A0A8T1QGJ2-F1
#
_entry.id   AF-A0A8T1QGJ2-F1
#
_cell.length_a   1.000
_cell.length_b   1.000
_cell.length_c   1.000
_cell.angle_alpha   90.00
_cell.angle_beta   90.00
_cell.angle_gamma   90.00
#
_symmetry.space_group_name_H-M   'P 1'
#
loop_
_entity.id
_entity.type
_entity.pdbx_description
1 polymer ?
#
loop_
_entity_poly.entity_id
_entity_poly.type
_entity_poly.pdbx_seq_one_letter_code
_entity_poly.pdbx_strand_id
1 'polypeptide(L)'
;MAAAAKKLYNGCAMFLLVDMVVFSSLIMAAAATGPKDMSTAILIRVDQSGNGDFKKIQDAIDAVPSNNSELVFIWVKPGTYREKIVVPADKPFITLSGTMASNTIITWGDTGKIHDSATLSILASDFVGRYLVIQNTFGTSGKAVALRVSGDRAAFYGCRILSYQDTLLDDAGRHYYSNCYIEGATDFICGNAASLFERCHLHSLSKGDGAITAQHRNSPSEDTGFTFLGCKITGVGTAILGRPWGPYSRVVFALTYMSSVIVPQGWDDWGDQSKRSTVYYGEYQCYGPGANKTKRVEWSKSLSNEDAAPFLTKDIIGGKDWLRPAQTHFKRGSTVVTVKANGNN
;
A
#
# COMPACT_ATOMS: atom_id res chain seq x y z
N MET A 1 -35.81 36.97 91.34
CA MET A 1 -34.46 37.53 91.59
C MET A 1 -33.48 36.64 90.84
N ALA A 2 -32.51 37.11 90.04
CA ALA A 2 -32.08 38.48 89.73
C ALA A 2 -31.83 38.69 88.21
N ALA A 3 -31.09 39.75 87.83
CA ALA A 3 -30.77 40.22 86.45
C ALA A 3 -30.25 39.12 85.49
N ALA A 4 -30.40 39.16 84.14
CA ALA A 4 -30.21 40.22 83.13
C ALA A 4 -28.72 40.61 82.92
N ALA A 5 -28.16 40.85 81.72
CA ALA A 5 -28.77 41.07 80.39
C ALA A 5 -27.86 40.68 79.17
N LYS A 6 -28.40 40.92 77.96
CA LYS A 6 -27.83 41.07 76.58
C LYS A 6 -26.31 41.44 76.50
N LYS A 7 -25.53 41.14 75.44
CA LYS A 7 -25.76 40.77 74.00
C LYS A 7 -24.55 39.85 73.53
N LEU A 8 -24.12 39.58 72.29
CA LEU A 8 -24.29 40.10 70.91
C LEU A 8 -24.08 38.96 69.83
N TYR A 9 -24.03 39.33 68.54
CA TYR A 9 -23.70 38.54 67.32
C TYR A 9 -22.17 38.47 67.05
N ASN A 10 -21.58 37.77 66.05
CA ASN A 10 -22.01 37.07 64.80
C ASN A 10 -21.40 35.64 64.79
N GLY A 11 -21.86 34.61 64.04
CA GLY A 11 -22.28 34.50 62.63
C GLY A 11 -21.20 33.72 61.84
N CYS A 12 -21.46 32.86 60.85
CA CYS A 12 -22.68 32.44 60.17
C CYS A 12 -22.63 30.91 59.88
N ALA A 13 -23.76 30.28 59.55
CA ALA A 13 -23.85 28.82 59.37
C ALA A 13 -23.31 28.32 58.02
N MET A 14 -22.67 27.15 58.04
CA MET A 14 -22.16 26.44 56.86
C MET A 14 -23.34 25.78 56.11
N PHE A 15 -23.65 26.26 54.91
CA PHE A 15 -24.67 25.65 54.05
C PHE A 15 -24.13 24.40 53.36
N LEU A 16 -24.83 23.27 53.53
CA LEU A 16 -24.62 22.06 52.74
C LEU A 16 -25.33 22.20 51.40
N LEU A 17 -24.57 22.42 50.33
CA LEU A 17 -25.01 22.18 48.96
C LEU A 17 -24.63 20.76 48.58
N VAL A 18 -25.64 19.93 48.29
CA VAL A 18 -25.46 18.60 47.70
C VAL A 18 -25.73 18.75 46.21
N ASP A 19 -24.68 18.88 45.41
CA ASP A 19 -24.80 18.97 43.96
C ASP A 19 -25.35 17.66 43.40
N MET A 20 -26.62 17.68 43.01
CA MET A 20 -27.32 16.53 42.45
C MET A 20 -26.90 16.34 40.98
N VAL A 21 -25.73 15.73 40.77
CA VAL A 21 -25.20 15.42 39.44
C VAL A 21 -26.12 14.45 38.71
N VAL A 22 -27.00 14.99 37.85
CA VAL A 22 -27.85 14.21 36.96
C VAL A 22 -26.99 13.58 35.88
N PHE A 23 -26.62 12.30 36.08
CA PHE A 23 -26.04 11.46 35.04
C PHE A 23 -27.07 11.19 33.94
N SER A 24 -27.18 12.12 32.97
CA SER A 24 -27.92 11.91 31.74
C SER A 24 -27.19 10.88 30.88
N SER A 25 -27.57 9.61 31.05
CA SER A 25 -27.03 8.49 30.27
C SER A 25 -27.39 8.63 28.79
N LEU A 26 -26.54 9.28 28.00
CA LEU A 26 -26.58 9.20 26.55
C LEU A 26 -26.27 7.76 26.12
N ILE A 27 -27.31 6.95 26.01
CA ILE A 27 -27.26 5.73 25.22
C ILE A 27 -27.15 6.18 23.76
N MET A 28 -25.92 6.38 23.28
CA MET A 28 -25.67 6.39 21.85
C MET A 28 -25.99 4.99 21.33
N ALA A 29 -27.19 4.85 20.76
CA ALA A 29 -27.54 3.69 19.97
C ALA A 29 -26.57 3.65 18.78
N ALA A 30 -25.54 2.81 18.88
CA ALA A 30 -24.70 2.48 17.75
C ALA A 30 -25.61 1.91 16.67
N ALA A 31 -25.86 2.69 15.62
CA ALA A 31 -26.68 2.24 14.50
C ALA A 31 -26.02 0.98 13.94
N ALA A 32 -26.70 -0.16 14.07
CA ALA A 32 -26.21 -1.42 13.57
C ALA A 32 -26.16 -1.36 12.04
N THR A 33 -25.01 -0.92 11.51
CA THR A 33 -24.74 -0.89 10.08
C THR A 33 -24.77 -2.32 9.59
N GLY A 34 -25.89 -2.73 8.98
CA GLY A 34 -25.99 -4.00 8.28
C GLY A 34 -24.83 -4.15 7.30
N PRO A 35 -24.37 -5.38 7.01
CA PRO A 35 -23.17 -5.62 6.23
C PRO A 35 -23.22 -4.83 4.92
N LYS A 36 -22.32 -3.85 4.78
CA LYS A 36 -22.25 -2.97 3.62
C LYS A 36 -22.13 -3.82 2.36
N ASP A 37 -22.99 -3.58 1.36
CA ASP A 37 -22.87 -4.30 0.09
C ASP A 37 -21.54 -3.94 -0.57
N MET A 38 -20.65 -4.93 -0.65
CA MET A 38 -19.34 -4.80 -1.29
C MET A 38 -19.33 -5.30 -2.74
N SER A 39 -20.47 -5.79 -3.24
CA SER A 39 -20.64 -6.38 -4.58
C SER A 39 -21.07 -5.37 -5.65
N THR A 40 -21.82 -4.31 -5.28
CA THR A 40 -22.29 -3.28 -6.22
C THR A 40 -21.40 -2.04 -6.23
N ALA A 41 -20.92 -1.63 -7.40
CA ALA A 41 -20.20 -0.35 -7.60
C ALA A 41 -20.91 0.61 -8.56
N ILE A 42 -20.64 1.90 -8.40
CA ILE A 42 -20.81 2.92 -9.44
C ILE A 42 -19.78 2.64 -10.54
N LEU A 43 -20.25 2.35 -11.75
CA LEU A 43 -19.37 2.16 -12.92
C LEU A 43 -19.11 3.50 -13.63
N ILE A 44 -17.82 3.79 -13.86
CA ILE A 44 -17.33 4.86 -14.74
C ILE A 44 -16.45 4.20 -15.81
N ARG A 45 -16.58 4.58 -17.09
CA ARG A 45 -15.77 4.04 -18.19
C ARG A 45 -14.79 5.09 -18.71
N VAL A 46 -13.54 4.70 -18.88
CA VAL A 46 -12.51 5.49 -19.56
C VAL A 46 -12.22 4.86 -20.93
N ASP A 47 -12.30 5.68 -21.97
CA ASP A 47 -12.07 5.28 -23.36
C ASP A 47 -11.57 6.45 -24.20
N GLN A 48 -10.31 6.36 -24.67
CA GLN A 48 -9.67 7.39 -25.49
C GLN A 48 -10.42 7.68 -26.81
N SER A 49 -11.18 6.72 -27.33
CA SER A 49 -12.01 6.91 -28.54
C SER A 49 -13.27 7.75 -28.29
N GLY A 50 -13.64 7.99 -27.03
CA GLY A 50 -14.86 8.73 -26.65
C GLY A 50 -16.12 7.88 -26.50
N ASN A 51 -16.05 6.55 -26.62
CA ASN A 51 -17.17 5.64 -26.38
C ASN A 51 -17.23 5.18 -24.90
N GLY A 52 -17.00 6.13 -23.99
CA GLY A 52 -16.97 5.97 -22.53
C GLY A 52 -17.35 7.30 -21.84
N ASP A 53 -17.44 7.27 -20.52
CA ASP A 53 -17.85 8.44 -19.72
C ASP A 53 -16.74 9.52 -19.66
N PHE A 54 -15.46 9.12 -19.79
CA PHE A 54 -14.29 10.01 -19.88
C PHE A 54 -13.27 9.50 -20.92
N LYS A 55 -12.40 10.39 -21.43
CA LYS A 55 -11.27 10.02 -22.32
C LYS A 55 -9.94 9.81 -21.60
N LYS A 56 -9.77 10.40 -20.42
CA LYS A 56 -8.59 10.28 -19.54
C LYS A 56 -8.92 9.56 -18.25
N ILE A 57 -7.91 9.02 -17.59
CA ILE A 57 -8.05 8.37 -16.28
C ILE A 57 -8.13 9.42 -15.17
N GLN A 58 -7.32 10.48 -15.20
CA GLN A 58 -7.37 11.53 -14.16
C GLN A 58 -8.74 12.23 -14.13
N ASP A 59 -9.30 12.59 -15.30
CA ASP A 59 -10.63 13.23 -15.39
C ASP A 59 -11.73 12.37 -14.71
N ALA A 60 -11.65 11.04 -14.82
CA ALA A 60 -12.57 10.10 -14.19
C ALA A 60 -12.38 9.99 -12.66
N ILE A 61 -11.15 10.11 -12.16
CA ILE A 61 -10.84 10.22 -10.72
C ILE A 61 -11.33 11.57 -10.18
N ASP A 62 -11.21 12.64 -10.96
CA ASP A 62 -11.59 14.01 -10.58
C ASP A 62 -13.12 14.21 -10.55
N ALA A 63 -13.85 13.36 -11.27
CA ALA A 63 -15.31 13.25 -11.21
C ALA A 63 -15.84 12.56 -9.93
N VAL A 64 -15.03 11.72 -9.26
CA VAL A 64 -15.41 11.13 -7.96
C VAL A 64 -15.46 12.22 -6.88
N PRO A 65 -16.53 12.29 -6.05
CA PRO A 65 -16.64 13.27 -4.97
C PRO A 65 -15.52 13.16 -3.93
N SER A 66 -15.19 14.29 -3.29
CA SER A 66 -14.38 14.32 -2.07
C SER A 66 -15.11 13.69 -0.90
N ASN A 67 -14.35 13.07 0.01
CA ASN A 67 -14.83 12.25 1.12
C ASN A 67 -15.73 11.08 0.65
N ASN A 68 -15.36 10.43 -0.46
CA ASN A 68 -16.15 9.36 -1.06
C ASN A 68 -16.37 8.18 -0.09
N SER A 69 -17.63 7.73 0.03
CA SER A 69 -18.00 6.52 0.80
C SER A 69 -18.52 5.38 -0.08
N GLU A 70 -18.77 5.64 -1.37
CA GLU A 70 -19.35 4.68 -2.32
C GLU A 70 -18.27 3.82 -2.98
N LEU A 71 -18.62 2.60 -3.37
CA LEU A 71 -17.75 1.83 -4.26
C LEU A 71 -17.79 2.41 -5.66
N VAL A 72 -16.64 2.88 -6.17
CA VAL A 72 -16.50 3.36 -7.54
C VAL A 72 -15.57 2.42 -8.30
N PHE A 73 -16.00 1.97 -9.48
CA PHE A 73 -15.23 1.13 -10.38
C PHE A 73 -14.98 1.89 -11.69
N ILE A 74 -13.74 2.35 -11.86
CA ILE A 74 -13.27 3.01 -13.08
C ILE A 74 -12.72 1.91 -13.99
N TRP A 75 -13.52 1.52 -14.99
CA TRP A 75 -13.11 0.55 -16.02
C TRP A 75 -12.43 1.29 -17.17
N VAL A 76 -11.16 0.97 -17.40
CA VAL A 76 -10.32 1.57 -18.43
C VAL A 76 -10.21 0.61 -19.62
N LYS A 77 -10.62 1.06 -20.80
CA LYS A 77 -10.47 0.28 -22.03
C LYS A 77 -8.99 0.18 -22.45
N PRO A 78 -8.62 -0.84 -23.25
CA PRO A 78 -7.27 -0.97 -23.79
C PRO A 78 -6.81 0.30 -24.52
N GLY A 79 -5.54 0.66 -24.32
CA GLY A 79 -4.96 1.92 -24.81
C GLY A 79 -3.70 2.30 -24.03
N THR A 80 -3.01 3.33 -24.52
CA THR A 80 -1.82 3.89 -23.87
C THR A 80 -2.14 5.29 -23.35
N TYR A 81 -2.29 5.38 -22.03
CA TYR A 81 -2.63 6.58 -21.29
C TYR A 81 -1.34 7.25 -20.83
N ARG A 82 -0.85 8.22 -21.62
CA ARG A 82 0.32 9.03 -21.27
C ARG A 82 -0.08 10.13 -20.28
N GLU A 83 -0.43 9.70 -19.07
CA GLU A 83 -0.90 10.53 -17.97
C GLU A 83 0.00 10.33 -16.75
N LYS A 84 0.20 11.39 -15.96
CA LYS A 84 0.77 11.32 -14.61
C LYS A 84 -0.37 11.48 -13.62
N ILE A 85 -0.68 10.42 -12.87
CA ILE A 85 -1.96 10.27 -12.19
C ILE A 85 -1.78 10.32 -10.67
N VAL A 86 -2.70 11.01 -9.99
CA VAL A 86 -2.84 10.98 -8.54
C VAL A 86 -4.26 10.55 -8.19
N VAL A 87 -4.39 9.58 -7.28
CA VAL A 87 -5.65 9.24 -6.62
C VAL A 87 -5.64 9.90 -5.23
N PRO A 88 -6.32 11.05 -5.03
CA PRO A 88 -6.24 11.85 -3.81
C PRO A 88 -6.71 11.14 -2.54
N ALA A 89 -6.16 11.53 -1.38
CA ALA A 89 -6.45 10.89 -0.09
C ALA A 89 -7.92 10.94 0.33
N ASP A 90 -8.65 11.99 -0.08
CA ASP A 90 -10.08 12.19 0.17
C ASP A 90 -11.00 11.34 -0.73
N LYS A 91 -10.45 10.48 -1.60
CA LYS A 91 -11.21 9.66 -2.56
C LYS A 91 -11.01 8.15 -2.38
N PRO A 92 -11.29 7.58 -1.19
CA PRO A 92 -11.13 6.15 -0.95
C PRO A 92 -12.15 5.30 -1.72
N PHE A 93 -12.00 3.98 -1.62
CA PHE A 93 -12.84 2.94 -2.26
C PHE A 93 -12.83 2.88 -3.79
N ILE A 94 -12.07 3.75 -4.48
CA ILE A 94 -11.87 3.68 -5.93
C ILE A 94 -11.19 2.36 -6.33
N THR A 95 -11.78 1.69 -7.32
CA THR A 95 -11.18 0.57 -8.06
C THR A 95 -10.82 1.04 -9.45
N LEU A 96 -9.56 0.93 -9.87
CA LEU A 96 -9.09 1.23 -11.21
C LEU A 96 -8.72 -0.07 -11.92
N SER A 97 -9.52 -0.47 -12.91
CA SER A 97 -9.36 -1.74 -13.61
C SER A 97 -9.11 -1.53 -15.09
N GLY A 98 -7.98 -2.02 -15.60
CA GLY A 98 -7.82 -2.30 -17.02
C GLY A 98 -8.70 -3.48 -17.45
N THR A 99 -8.68 -3.77 -18.75
CA THR A 99 -9.38 -4.95 -19.30
C THR A 99 -8.49 -6.20 -19.26
N MET A 100 -7.21 -6.08 -19.63
CA MET A 100 -6.19 -7.11 -19.41
C MET A 100 -4.83 -6.47 -19.08
N ALA A 101 -4.02 -7.19 -18.30
CA ALA A 101 -2.72 -6.75 -17.78
C ALA A 101 -1.65 -6.43 -18.84
N SER A 102 -1.93 -6.68 -20.12
CA SER A 102 -1.05 -6.46 -21.26
C SER A 102 -1.49 -5.32 -22.19
N ASN A 103 -2.70 -4.76 -22.02
CA ASN A 103 -3.30 -3.86 -23.03
C ASN A 103 -3.86 -2.54 -22.49
N THR A 104 -3.93 -2.34 -21.17
CA THR A 104 -4.22 -1.04 -20.56
C THR A 104 -2.94 -0.50 -19.93
N ILE A 105 -2.29 0.49 -20.57
CA ILE A 105 -0.97 0.99 -20.17
C ILE A 105 -1.07 2.42 -19.66
N ILE A 106 -0.66 2.66 -18.42
CA ILE A 106 -0.45 3.98 -17.82
C ILE A 106 1.06 4.26 -17.87
N THR A 107 1.47 5.35 -18.54
CA THR A 107 2.89 5.61 -18.81
C THR A 107 3.29 7.07 -18.60
N TRP A 108 4.37 7.29 -17.86
CA TRP A 108 5.07 8.57 -17.79
C TRP A 108 6.60 8.34 -17.85
N GLY A 109 7.41 9.37 -17.65
CA GLY A 109 8.86 9.31 -17.86
C GLY A 109 9.67 10.32 -17.04
N ASP A 110 9.25 10.60 -15.80
CA ASP A 110 9.93 11.55 -14.90
C ASP A 110 11.02 10.88 -14.07
N THR A 111 11.95 11.69 -13.57
CA THR A 111 13.04 11.29 -12.67
C THR A 111 13.18 12.27 -11.51
N GLY A 112 14.07 11.97 -10.55
CA GLY A 112 14.53 12.91 -9.53
C GLY A 112 14.15 12.47 -8.12
N LYS A 113 13.38 13.31 -7.41
CA LYS A 113 12.90 13.00 -6.06
C LYS A 113 11.89 11.84 -6.11
N ILE A 114 12.05 10.88 -5.20
CA ILE A 114 11.30 9.61 -5.20
C ILE A 114 9.78 9.80 -5.09
N HIS A 115 9.32 10.80 -4.32
CA HIS A 115 7.88 11.11 -4.19
C HIS A 115 7.30 11.83 -5.42
N ASP A 116 8.16 12.43 -6.26
CA ASP A 116 7.78 13.32 -7.36
C ASP A 116 7.85 12.63 -8.74
N SER A 117 8.67 11.58 -8.91
CA SER A 117 8.85 10.91 -10.21
C SER A 117 7.78 9.86 -10.55
N ALA A 118 6.84 9.60 -9.64
CA ALA A 118 5.80 8.58 -9.78
C ALA A 118 4.87 8.80 -11.00
N THR A 119 4.70 7.76 -11.83
CA THR A 119 3.69 7.75 -12.92
C THR A 119 2.27 7.67 -12.37
N LEU A 120 2.05 6.84 -11.35
CA LEU A 120 0.80 6.72 -10.62
C LEU A 120 1.07 6.83 -9.11
N SER A 121 0.40 7.77 -8.43
CA SER A 121 0.43 7.92 -6.96
C SER A 121 -0.93 7.60 -6.34
N ILE A 122 -0.97 6.59 -5.49
CA ILE A 122 -2.16 6.19 -4.72
C ILE A 122 -2.04 6.76 -3.31
N LEU A 123 -2.82 7.79 -3.01
CA LEU A 123 -2.92 8.41 -1.68
C LEU A 123 -4.25 8.06 -0.99
N ALA A 124 -5.28 7.72 -1.78
CA ALA A 124 -6.55 7.17 -1.31
C ALA A 124 -6.40 5.85 -0.54
N SER A 125 -7.10 5.73 0.58
CA SER A 125 -7.31 4.44 1.26
C SER A 125 -8.28 3.52 0.52
N ASP A 126 -8.26 2.23 0.83
CA ASP A 126 -9.15 1.21 0.27
C ASP A 126 -9.08 1.09 -1.27
N PHE A 127 -8.01 1.57 -1.90
CA PHE A 127 -7.84 1.57 -3.36
C PHE A 127 -7.65 0.15 -3.92
N VAL A 128 -8.17 -0.13 -5.12
CA VAL A 128 -7.93 -1.41 -5.80
C VAL A 128 -7.47 -1.22 -7.24
N GLY A 129 -6.23 -1.57 -7.55
CA GLY A 129 -5.71 -1.65 -8.92
C GLY A 129 -5.88 -3.04 -9.53
N ARG A 130 -6.34 -3.16 -10.78
CA ARG A 130 -6.51 -4.46 -11.45
C ARG A 130 -6.07 -4.42 -12.91
N TYR A 131 -5.27 -5.38 -13.34
CA TYR A 131 -4.97 -5.63 -14.77
C TYR A 131 -4.45 -4.39 -15.53
N LEU A 132 -3.61 -3.57 -14.88
CA LEU A 132 -2.95 -2.41 -15.47
C LEU A 132 -1.47 -2.72 -15.74
N VAL A 133 -0.92 -2.15 -16.82
CA VAL A 133 0.51 -1.81 -16.85
C VAL A 133 0.67 -0.41 -16.28
N ILE A 134 1.58 -0.24 -15.32
CA ILE A 134 1.97 1.04 -14.74
C ILE A 134 3.49 1.13 -14.95
N GLN A 135 3.94 2.07 -15.78
CA GLN A 135 5.34 2.13 -16.19
C GLN A 135 5.93 3.55 -16.16
N ASN A 136 7.16 3.66 -15.69
CA ASN A 136 7.97 4.87 -15.85
C ASN A 136 9.11 4.57 -16.84
N THR A 137 9.09 5.24 -17.99
CA THR A 137 10.00 5.00 -19.12
C THR A 137 11.20 5.95 -19.14
N PHE A 138 11.57 6.57 -18.02
CA PHE A 138 12.73 7.47 -17.94
C PHE A 138 14.05 6.80 -18.36
N GLY A 139 14.25 5.54 -17.98
CA GLY A 139 15.46 4.77 -18.31
C GLY A 139 16.29 4.41 -17.06
N THR A 140 17.60 4.22 -17.26
CA THR A 140 18.47 3.56 -16.28
C THR A 140 19.37 4.51 -15.47
N SER A 141 19.29 5.82 -15.70
CA SER A 141 20.24 6.83 -15.19
C SER A 141 19.82 7.51 -13.88
N GLY A 142 18.73 7.07 -13.23
CA GLY A 142 18.28 7.61 -11.95
C GLY A 142 16.93 7.06 -11.49
N LYS A 143 16.48 7.53 -10.32
CA LYS A 143 15.25 7.12 -9.63
C LYS A 143 14.00 7.46 -10.44
N ALA A 144 13.23 6.44 -10.83
CA ALA A 144 12.12 6.54 -11.76
C ALA A 144 10.93 5.71 -11.27
N VAL A 145 10.14 6.26 -10.35
CA VAL A 145 9.02 5.53 -9.75
C VAL A 145 7.92 5.32 -10.79
N ALA A 146 7.48 4.07 -10.96
CA ALA A 146 6.29 3.74 -11.75
C ALA A 146 5.03 3.87 -10.88
N LEU A 147 5.02 3.22 -9.72
CA LEU A 147 3.92 3.24 -8.77
C LEU A 147 4.39 3.72 -7.40
N ARG A 148 3.71 4.73 -6.85
CA ARG A 148 3.79 5.12 -5.44
C ARG A 148 2.50 4.76 -4.73
N VAL A 149 2.59 4.14 -3.55
CA VAL A 149 1.42 3.79 -2.72
C VAL A 149 1.64 4.28 -1.28
N SER A 150 0.79 5.20 -0.82
CA SER A 150 0.84 5.81 0.52
C SER A 150 -0.54 5.81 1.21
N GLY A 151 -1.57 5.24 0.60
CA GLY A 151 -2.92 5.14 1.13
C GLY A 151 -3.22 3.75 1.68
N ASP A 152 -3.51 3.67 2.98
CA ASP A 152 -3.75 2.40 3.70
C ASP A 152 -4.88 1.55 3.08
N ARG A 153 -4.73 0.22 3.11
CA ARG A 153 -5.68 -0.77 2.56
C ARG A 153 -5.75 -0.79 1.02
N ALA A 154 -4.64 -0.51 0.35
CA ALA A 154 -4.54 -0.61 -1.11
C ALA A 154 -4.19 -2.03 -1.60
N ALA A 155 -4.89 -2.52 -2.62
CA ALA A 155 -4.65 -3.85 -3.20
C ALA A 155 -4.47 -3.83 -4.72
N PHE A 156 -3.58 -4.70 -5.25
CA PHE A 156 -3.22 -4.77 -6.65
C PHE A 156 -3.33 -6.22 -7.16
N TYR A 157 -4.07 -6.43 -8.25
CA TYR A 157 -4.39 -7.77 -8.78
C TYR A 157 -3.95 -7.90 -10.24
N GLY A 158 -2.96 -8.75 -10.50
CA GLY A 158 -2.47 -9.03 -11.86
C GLY A 158 -1.94 -7.80 -12.59
N CYS A 159 -1.40 -6.81 -11.88
CA CYS A 159 -0.79 -5.63 -12.49
C CYS A 159 0.66 -5.89 -12.92
N ARG A 160 1.14 -5.13 -13.90
CA ARG A 160 2.54 -5.04 -14.33
C ARG A 160 3.11 -3.69 -13.88
N ILE A 161 4.14 -3.67 -13.04
CA ILE A 161 4.75 -2.44 -12.51
C ILE A 161 6.21 -2.38 -12.99
N LEU A 162 6.54 -1.44 -13.88
CA LEU A 162 7.75 -1.49 -14.72
C LEU A 162 8.56 -0.19 -14.65
N SER A 163 9.82 -0.26 -14.20
CA SER A 163 10.84 0.76 -14.46
C SER A 163 12.24 0.19 -14.21
N TYR A 164 13.20 1.00 -13.73
CA TYR A 164 14.57 0.57 -13.45
C TYR A 164 14.99 0.77 -12.00
N GLN A 165 15.19 2.01 -11.54
CA GLN A 165 15.50 2.31 -10.14
C GLN A 165 14.27 2.84 -9.41
N ASP A 166 14.03 2.36 -8.18
CA ASP A 166 12.89 2.72 -7.32
C ASP A 166 11.50 2.41 -7.94
N THR A 167 11.38 1.38 -8.79
CA THR A 167 10.17 1.12 -9.60
C THR A 167 8.85 1.18 -8.81
N LEU A 168 8.81 0.56 -7.63
CA LEU A 168 7.70 0.62 -6.68
C LEU A 168 8.16 1.33 -5.39
N LEU A 169 7.61 2.51 -5.15
CA LEU A 169 7.64 3.17 -3.84
C LEU A 169 6.40 2.72 -3.04
N ASP A 170 6.59 1.67 -2.26
CA ASP A 170 5.65 1.10 -1.30
C ASP A 170 5.77 1.89 0.04
N ASP A 171 5.31 3.15 -0.02
CA ASP A 171 5.67 4.27 0.86
C ASP A 171 5.22 4.03 2.32
N ALA A 172 3.91 3.91 2.55
CA ALA A 172 3.29 3.72 3.86
C ALA A 172 1.84 3.20 3.75
N GLY A 173 1.38 2.44 4.74
CA GLY A 173 0.06 1.80 4.76
C GLY A 173 0.13 0.27 4.72
N ARG A 174 -1.02 -0.41 4.78
CA ARG A 174 -1.12 -1.87 4.62
C ARG A 174 -1.51 -2.22 3.19
N HIS A 175 -0.67 -2.96 2.47
CA HIS A 175 -0.88 -3.21 1.04
C HIS A 175 -0.83 -4.71 0.66
N TYR A 176 -1.51 -5.05 -0.43
CA TYR A 176 -1.56 -6.42 -0.94
C TYR A 176 -1.33 -6.47 -2.46
N TYR A 177 -0.36 -7.24 -2.91
CA TYR A 177 -0.06 -7.45 -4.33
C TYR A 177 -0.26 -8.93 -4.66
N SER A 178 -1.16 -9.26 -5.58
CA SER A 178 -1.55 -10.64 -5.88
C SER A 178 -1.37 -11.00 -7.36
N ASN A 179 -0.48 -11.96 -7.62
CA ASN A 179 -0.12 -12.41 -8.97
C ASN A 179 0.38 -11.27 -9.88
N CYS A 180 0.97 -10.22 -9.30
CA CYS A 180 1.54 -9.08 -10.04
C CYS A 180 2.93 -9.42 -10.61
N TYR A 181 3.33 -8.70 -11.65
CA TYR A 181 4.68 -8.72 -12.19
C TYR A 181 5.35 -7.37 -11.88
N ILE A 182 6.57 -7.40 -11.34
CA ILE A 182 7.32 -6.20 -10.95
C ILE A 182 8.76 -6.34 -11.49
N GLU A 183 9.26 -5.35 -12.22
CA GLU A 183 10.63 -5.37 -12.74
C GLU A 183 11.41 -4.07 -12.48
N GLY A 184 12.71 -4.22 -12.30
CA GLY A 184 13.65 -3.12 -12.08
C GLY A 184 15.05 -3.67 -11.78
N ALA A 185 15.98 -2.82 -11.38
CA ALA A 185 17.37 -3.20 -11.14
C ALA A 185 17.85 -2.81 -9.74
N THR A 186 17.61 -1.56 -9.32
CA THR A 186 18.17 -1.00 -8.08
C THR A 186 17.04 -0.55 -7.17
N ASP A 187 17.00 -1.10 -5.95
CA ASP A 187 16.04 -0.77 -4.89
C ASP A 187 14.57 -0.83 -5.37
N PHE A 188 14.26 -1.75 -6.30
CA PHE A 188 13.07 -1.60 -7.13
C PHE A 188 11.72 -1.86 -6.43
N ILE A 189 11.76 -2.37 -5.19
CA ILE A 189 10.66 -2.29 -4.21
C ILE A 189 11.21 -1.63 -2.93
N CYS A 190 10.79 -0.39 -2.66
CA CYS A 190 11.34 0.44 -1.58
C CYS A 190 10.25 1.16 -0.78
N GLY A 191 10.54 1.62 0.43
CA GLY A 191 9.58 2.33 1.29
C GLY A 191 9.30 1.62 2.62
N ASN A 192 8.25 2.04 3.34
CA ASN A 192 7.95 1.58 4.70
C ASN A 192 6.50 1.09 4.88
N ALA A 193 5.84 0.61 3.83
CA ALA A 193 4.56 -0.07 3.97
C ALA A 193 4.65 -1.42 4.73
N ALA A 194 3.49 -1.90 5.19
CA ALA A 194 3.25 -3.25 5.68
C ALA A 194 2.60 -4.06 4.54
N SER A 195 3.40 -4.83 3.80
CA SER A 195 2.98 -5.32 2.48
C SER A 195 3.16 -6.82 2.31
N LEU A 196 2.13 -7.47 1.75
CA LEU A 196 2.15 -8.86 1.32
C LEU A 196 2.10 -8.96 -0.21
N PHE A 197 3.19 -9.45 -0.79
CA PHE A 197 3.30 -9.83 -2.20
C PHE A 197 3.07 -11.34 -2.31
N GLU A 198 1.93 -11.76 -2.85
CA GLU A 198 1.53 -13.16 -2.95
C GLU A 198 1.51 -13.65 -4.39
N ARG A 199 2.31 -14.69 -4.69
CA ARG A 199 2.51 -15.27 -6.03
C ARG A 199 2.95 -14.26 -7.10
N CYS A 200 3.63 -13.19 -6.70
CA CYS A 200 4.18 -12.20 -7.62
C CYS A 200 5.44 -12.70 -8.33
N HIS A 201 5.68 -12.23 -9.55
CA HIS A 201 6.94 -12.44 -10.28
C HIS A 201 7.77 -11.16 -10.22
N LEU A 202 8.93 -11.25 -9.54
CA LEU A 202 9.93 -10.19 -9.46
C LEU A 202 11.02 -10.45 -10.51
N HIS A 203 11.32 -9.47 -11.36
CA HIS A 203 12.31 -9.60 -12.43
C HIS A 203 13.41 -8.55 -12.34
N SER A 204 14.65 -8.98 -12.06
CA SER A 204 15.80 -8.09 -12.05
C SER A 204 16.33 -7.82 -13.47
N LEU A 205 16.16 -6.58 -13.92
CA LEU A 205 16.77 -6.01 -15.12
C LEU A 205 18.26 -5.65 -14.91
N SER A 206 18.80 -5.86 -13.71
CA SER A 206 20.21 -5.54 -13.46
C SER A 206 21.15 -6.52 -14.14
N LYS A 207 22.22 -5.98 -14.73
CA LYS A 207 23.33 -6.75 -15.31
C LYS A 207 24.41 -7.08 -14.27
N GLY A 208 24.44 -6.36 -13.14
CA GLY A 208 25.35 -6.53 -12.02
C GLY A 208 24.88 -5.66 -10.86
N ASP A 209 25.08 -6.11 -9.62
CA ASP A 209 24.83 -5.32 -8.39
C ASP A 209 23.38 -4.81 -8.22
N GLY A 210 22.40 -5.54 -8.76
CA GLY A 210 20.98 -5.22 -8.54
C GLY A 210 20.52 -5.45 -7.10
N ALA A 211 19.47 -4.75 -6.67
CA ALA A 211 18.83 -4.96 -5.36
C ALA A 211 17.31 -4.98 -5.51
N ILE A 212 16.68 -6.06 -5.03
CA ILE A 212 15.22 -6.25 -5.15
C ILE A 212 14.47 -5.37 -4.14
N THR A 213 14.93 -5.31 -2.89
CA THR A 213 14.25 -4.56 -1.82
C THR A 213 15.12 -3.54 -1.09
N ALA A 214 14.52 -2.41 -0.72
CA ALA A 214 15.11 -1.38 0.13
C ALA A 214 14.06 -0.88 1.15
N GLN A 215 13.80 -1.68 2.19
CA GLN A 215 12.73 -1.42 3.15
C GLN A 215 13.20 -0.45 4.26
N HIS A 216 12.36 0.53 4.60
CA HIS A 216 12.70 1.73 5.38
C HIS A 216 12.03 1.79 6.77
N ARG A 217 11.99 0.67 7.48
CA ARG A 217 11.52 0.62 8.89
C ARG A 217 12.53 1.28 9.83
N ASN A 218 12.06 2.24 10.63
CA ASN A 218 12.93 3.14 11.42
C ASN A 218 12.97 2.80 12.92
N SER A 219 12.00 2.03 13.42
CA SER A 219 11.89 1.62 14.82
C SER A 219 11.42 0.16 14.95
N PRO A 220 11.71 -0.50 16.08
CA PRO A 220 11.18 -1.85 16.34
C PRO A 220 9.67 -1.84 16.67
N SER A 221 9.11 -0.66 16.95
CA SER A 221 7.69 -0.41 17.25
C SER A 221 6.81 -0.21 16.01
N GLU A 222 7.37 0.10 14.85
CA GLU A 222 6.63 0.07 13.58
C GLU A 222 6.28 -1.37 13.21
N ASP A 223 5.02 -1.68 12.90
CA ASP A 223 4.65 -3.00 12.36
C ASP A 223 4.62 -3.00 10.82
N THR A 224 5.73 -2.54 10.22
CA THR A 224 5.93 -2.40 8.76
C THR A 224 6.92 -3.44 8.23
N GLY A 225 6.95 -3.67 6.91
CA GLY A 225 7.86 -4.66 6.30
C GLY A 225 7.29 -5.30 5.05
N PHE A 226 8.15 -5.90 4.23
CA PHE A 226 7.78 -6.54 2.97
C PHE A 226 7.83 -8.06 3.08
N THR A 227 6.70 -8.71 2.83
CA THR A 227 6.55 -10.18 2.85
C THR A 227 6.28 -10.71 1.46
N PHE A 228 7.10 -11.63 0.97
CA PHE A 228 6.99 -12.25 -0.35
C PHE A 228 6.65 -13.73 -0.21
N LEU A 229 5.41 -14.09 -0.51
CA LEU A 229 4.81 -15.40 -0.24
C LEU A 229 4.50 -16.15 -1.54
N GLY A 230 5.17 -17.28 -1.79
CA GLY A 230 4.96 -18.08 -3.01
C GLY A 230 5.41 -17.37 -4.29
N CYS A 231 6.31 -16.39 -4.18
CA CYS A 231 6.76 -15.56 -5.30
C CYS A 231 7.77 -16.28 -6.20
N LYS A 232 8.07 -15.66 -7.35
CA LYS A 232 9.11 -16.10 -8.28
C LYS A 232 10.10 -14.96 -8.52
N ILE A 233 11.39 -15.22 -8.33
CA ILE A 233 12.47 -14.28 -8.65
C ILE A 233 13.25 -14.79 -9.86
N THR A 234 13.40 -13.94 -10.88
CA THR A 234 14.33 -14.15 -12.01
C THR A 234 15.07 -12.84 -12.35
N GLY A 235 16.02 -12.88 -13.27
CA GLY A 235 16.68 -11.67 -13.77
C GLY A 235 17.67 -11.96 -14.90
N VAL A 236 18.34 -10.92 -15.39
CA VAL A 236 19.28 -10.99 -16.54
C VAL A 236 20.76 -11.06 -16.14
N GLY A 237 21.12 -10.60 -14.94
CA GLY A 237 22.47 -10.64 -14.38
C GLY A 237 22.46 -11.11 -12.93
N THR A 238 22.99 -10.32 -12.01
CA THR A 238 23.01 -10.60 -10.57
C THR A 238 22.25 -9.57 -9.73
N ALA A 239 21.70 -10.02 -8.60
CA ALA A 239 21.06 -9.17 -7.61
C ALA A 239 21.10 -9.75 -6.18
N ILE A 240 20.98 -8.87 -5.18
CA ILE A 240 20.63 -9.21 -3.79
C ILE A 240 19.10 -9.15 -3.57
N LEU A 241 18.63 -9.92 -2.61
CA LEU A 241 17.26 -9.93 -2.09
C LEU A 241 16.88 -8.59 -1.45
N GLY A 242 17.82 -7.93 -0.78
CA GLY A 242 17.60 -6.61 -0.21
C GLY A 242 18.77 -6.02 0.56
N ARG A 243 18.65 -4.72 0.87
CA ARG A 243 19.59 -3.94 1.68
C ARG A 243 18.88 -2.86 2.52
N PRO A 244 19.35 -2.55 3.73
CA PRO A 244 18.56 -1.80 4.71
C PRO A 244 18.67 -0.28 4.51
N TRP A 245 17.67 0.29 3.83
CA TRP A 245 17.48 1.75 3.82
C TRP A 245 17.21 2.24 5.26
N GLY A 246 16.26 1.62 5.96
CA GLY A 246 15.95 1.93 7.37
C GLY A 246 16.70 1.03 8.36
N PRO A 247 17.03 1.49 9.59
CA PRO A 247 17.84 0.74 10.55
C PRO A 247 17.16 -0.54 11.09
N TYR A 248 15.83 -0.64 11.07
CA TYR A 248 15.08 -1.83 11.53
C TYR A 248 14.41 -2.59 10.38
N SER A 249 14.98 -2.46 9.16
CA SER A 249 14.48 -3.01 7.90
C SER A 249 13.97 -4.45 8.04
N ARG A 250 12.71 -4.69 7.65
CA ARG A 250 12.05 -6.01 7.76
C ARG A 250 11.60 -6.52 6.40
N VAL A 251 12.20 -7.63 5.95
CA VAL A 251 11.91 -8.28 4.66
C VAL A 251 11.92 -9.80 4.84
N VAL A 252 10.87 -10.48 4.38
CA VAL A 252 10.76 -11.95 4.46
C VAL A 252 10.42 -12.52 3.09
N PHE A 253 11.22 -13.49 2.63
CA PHE A 253 10.89 -14.36 1.50
C PHE A 253 10.46 -15.73 2.04
N ALA A 254 9.25 -16.15 1.69
CA ALA A 254 8.64 -17.40 2.11
C ALA A 254 8.15 -18.19 0.88
N LEU A 255 8.44 -19.50 0.84
CA LEU A 255 8.00 -20.42 -0.22
C LEU A 255 8.33 -19.90 -1.65
N THR A 256 9.40 -19.12 -1.78
CA THR A 256 9.69 -18.33 -2.98
C THR A 256 10.75 -19.01 -3.84
N TYR A 257 10.51 -19.09 -5.15
CA TYR A 257 11.50 -19.56 -6.13
C TYR A 257 12.56 -18.48 -6.40
N MET A 258 13.83 -18.87 -6.39
CA MET A 258 14.97 -18.01 -6.72
C MET A 258 15.80 -18.62 -7.85
N SER A 259 15.86 -17.97 -9.01
CA SER A 259 16.86 -18.32 -10.04
C SER A 259 18.27 -17.94 -9.59
N SER A 260 19.29 -18.35 -10.35
CA SER A 260 20.70 -18.01 -10.14
C SER A 260 21.05 -16.51 -10.27
N VAL A 261 20.04 -15.64 -10.39
CA VAL A 261 20.20 -14.17 -10.26
C VAL A 261 20.59 -13.79 -8.84
N ILE A 262 20.12 -14.54 -7.82
CA ILE A 262 20.41 -14.24 -6.42
C ILE A 262 21.84 -14.67 -6.09
N VAL A 263 22.66 -13.68 -5.73
CA VAL A 263 24.06 -13.88 -5.33
C VAL A 263 24.17 -14.65 -4.01
N PRO A 264 25.26 -15.41 -3.74
CA PRO A 264 25.32 -16.32 -2.61
C PRO A 264 25.11 -15.66 -1.23
N GLN A 265 25.64 -14.45 -1.04
CA GLN A 265 25.46 -13.67 0.19
C GLN A 265 24.00 -13.28 0.46
N GLY A 266 23.16 -13.23 -0.58
CA GLY A 266 21.72 -12.95 -0.54
C GLY A 266 21.37 -11.50 -0.21
N TRP A 267 22.07 -10.88 0.73
CA TRP A 267 21.74 -9.58 1.32
C TRP A 267 23.00 -8.72 1.48
N ASP A 268 22.80 -7.41 1.64
CA ASP A 268 23.85 -6.41 1.90
C ASP A 268 23.40 -5.50 3.06
N ASP A 269 24.34 -4.88 3.78
CA ASP A 269 24.06 -4.05 4.97
C ASP A 269 24.03 -2.53 4.68
N TRP A 270 24.11 -2.13 3.41
CA TRP A 270 24.27 -0.74 2.97
C TRP A 270 25.57 -0.09 3.52
N GLY A 271 26.60 -0.89 3.79
CA GLY A 271 27.87 -0.45 4.37
C GLY A 271 27.79 -0.08 5.86
N ASP A 272 26.65 -0.28 6.52
CA ASP A 272 26.42 0.05 7.93
C ASP A 272 26.25 -1.23 8.76
N GLN A 273 27.35 -1.62 9.41
CA GLN A 273 27.39 -2.85 10.20
C GLN A 273 26.50 -2.81 11.46
N SER A 274 26.09 -1.63 11.93
CA SER A 274 25.22 -1.52 13.12
C SER A 274 23.84 -2.15 12.87
N LYS A 275 23.31 -1.94 11.66
CA LYS A 275 22.01 -2.44 11.19
C LYS A 275 21.91 -3.96 11.23
N ARG A 276 23.03 -4.69 11.10
CA ARG A 276 23.08 -6.17 11.14
C ARG A 276 22.43 -6.75 12.40
N SER A 277 22.42 -5.99 13.50
CA SER A 277 21.82 -6.40 14.78
C SER A 277 20.30 -6.15 14.88
N THR A 278 19.76 -5.22 14.08
CA THR A 278 18.40 -4.69 14.19
C THR A 278 17.47 -5.04 13.01
N VAL A 279 18.02 -5.42 11.86
CA VAL A 279 17.25 -5.86 10.68
C VAL A 279 16.66 -7.26 10.87
N TYR A 280 15.52 -7.50 10.19
CA TYR A 280 14.86 -8.80 10.13
C TYR A 280 14.75 -9.24 8.67
N TYR A 281 15.81 -9.85 8.14
CA TYR A 281 15.87 -10.41 6.79
C TYR A 281 15.77 -11.94 6.87
N GLY A 282 14.65 -12.50 6.40
CA GLY A 282 14.28 -13.90 6.60
C GLY A 282 14.03 -14.70 5.32
N GLU A 283 14.47 -15.96 5.30
CA GLU A 283 14.23 -16.91 4.19
C GLU A 283 13.66 -18.24 4.70
N TYR A 284 12.36 -18.46 4.47
CA TYR A 284 11.61 -19.68 4.82
C TYR A 284 11.30 -20.53 3.57
N GLN A 285 11.82 -21.76 3.53
CA GLN A 285 11.53 -22.75 2.48
C GLN A 285 11.61 -22.21 1.03
N CYS A 286 12.50 -21.23 0.79
CA CYS A 286 12.84 -20.76 -0.54
C CYS A 286 13.59 -21.85 -1.32
N TYR A 287 13.40 -21.91 -2.63
CA TYR A 287 13.89 -23.01 -3.47
C TYR A 287 14.38 -22.54 -4.84
N GLY A 288 15.07 -23.42 -5.58
CA GLY A 288 15.78 -23.08 -6.81
C GLY A 288 17.24 -22.66 -6.57
N PRO A 289 18.03 -22.47 -7.64
CA PRO A 289 19.49 -22.33 -7.54
C PRO A 289 19.98 -21.10 -6.76
N GLY A 290 19.20 -20.02 -6.69
CA GLY A 290 19.54 -18.82 -5.90
C GLY A 290 19.25 -18.94 -4.39
N ALA A 291 18.50 -19.97 -3.98
CA ALA A 291 18.08 -20.19 -2.59
C ALA A 291 19.11 -21.00 -1.75
N ASN A 292 20.31 -21.24 -2.27
CA ASN A 292 21.37 -21.92 -1.52
C ASN A 292 21.91 -21.01 -0.40
N LYS A 293 21.56 -21.34 0.85
CA LYS A 293 21.87 -20.50 2.02
C LYS A 293 23.28 -20.67 2.60
N THR A 294 24.10 -21.60 2.09
CA THR A 294 25.42 -21.95 2.65
C THR A 294 26.48 -20.85 2.61
N LYS A 295 26.24 -19.75 1.89
CA LYS A 295 27.12 -18.56 1.84
C LYS A 295 26.39 -17.25 2.12
N ARG A 296 25.20 -17.30 2.72
CA ARG A 296 24.45 -16.10 3.12
C ARG A 296 25.22 -15.33 4.19
N VAL A 297 24.95 -14.03 4.29
CA VAL A 297 25.45 -13.22 5.41
C VAL A 297 24.94 -13.79 6.75
N GLU A 298 25.84 -13.88 7.74
CA GLU A 298 25.60 -14.58 9.02
C GLU A 298 24.45 -13.97 9.85
N TRP A 299 24.14 -12.69 9.61
CA TRP A 299 23.06 -11.96 10.27
C TRP A 299 21.68 -12.16 9.61
N SER A 300 21.60 -12.83 8.46
CA SER A 300 20.32 -13.22 7.84
C SER A 300 19.69 -14.44 8.54
N LYS A 301 18.36 -14.52 8.53
CA LYS A 301 17.60 -15.48 9.33
C LYS A 301 17.08 -16.64 8.48
N SER A 302 17.49 -17.86 8.82
CA SER A 302 16.77 -19.07 8.42
C SER A 302 15.60 -19.29 9.36
N LEU A 303 14.38 -19.01 8.91
CA LEU A 303 13.18 -19.09 9.75
C LEU A 303 12.77 -20.56 9.99
N SER A 304 12.35 -20.87 11.22
CA SER A 304 11.61 -22.09 11.54
C SER A 304 10.18 -22.05 10.98
N ASN A 305 9.39 -23.11 11.18
CA ASN A 305 7.96 -23.09 10.82
C ASN A 305 7.21 -22.07 11.69
N GLU A 306 7.62 -21.98 12.96
CA GLU A 306 7.07 -21.16 14.02
C GLU A 306 7.37 -19.68 13.78
N ASP A 307 8.62 -19.34 13.45
CA ASP A 307 9.03 -17.97 13.05
C ASP A 307 8.35 -17.52 11.75
N ALA A 308 8.12 -18.46 10.82
CA ALA A 308 7.54 -18.15 9.52
C ALA A 308 6.01 -17.99 9.56
N ALA A 309 5.31 -18.69 10.47
CA ALA A 309 3.85 -18.81 10.47
C ALA A 309 3.08 -17.48 10.31
N PRO A 310 3.45 -16.35 10.97
CA PRO A 310 2.78 -15.06 10.76
C PRO A 310 2.83 -14.59 9.30
N PHE A 311 3.99 -14.76 8.65
CA PHE A 311 4.28 -14.34 7.28
C PHE A 311 3.66 -15.24 6.20
N LEU A 312 3.11 -16.41 6.57
CA LEU A 312 2.45 -17.34 5.64
C LEU A 312 0.96 -17.02 5.42
N THR A 313 0.45 -15.94 6.03
CA THR A 313 -0.98 -15.60 6.01
C THR A 313 -1.22 -14.16 5.57
N LYS A 314 -2.48 -13.83 5.27
CA LYS A 314 -2.93 -12.44 5.03
C LYS A 314 -3.09 -11.63 6.33
N ASP A 315 -2.91 -12.25 7.50
CA ASP A 315 -3.10 -11.58 8.79
C ASP A 315 -1.94 -10.61 9.09
N ILE A 316 -0.76 -10.82 8.51
CA ILE A 316 0.40 -9.90 8.56
C ILE A 316 0.12 -8.49 8.00
N ILE A 317 -0.99 -8.32 7.28
CA ILE A 317 -1.49 -7.02 6.80
C ILE A 317 -2.91 -6.72 7.31
N GLY A 318 -3.44 -7.49 8.27
CA GLY A 318 -4.84 -7.41 8.71
C GLY A 318 -5.85 -7.73 7.60
N GLY A 319 -5.46 -8.52 6.60
CA GLY A 319 -6.16 -8.63 5.32
C GLY A 319 -7.60 -9.18 5.42
N LYS A 320 -7.95 -9.89 6.48
CA LYS A 320 -9.32 -10.34 6.77
C LYS A 320 -10.30 -9.18 6.93
N ASP A 321 -9.83 -8.04 7.44
CA ASP A 321 -10.70 -6.92 7.84
C ASP A 321 -10.99 -5.97 6.66
N TRP A 322 -10.18 -6.02 5.60
CA TRP A 322 -10.22 -5.02 4.52
C TRP A 322 -10.07 -5.54 3.09
N LEU A 323 -9.63 -6.78 2.84
CA LEU A 323 -9.51 -7.28 1.47
C LEU A 323 -10.89 -7.52 0.86
N ARG A 324 -11.32 -6.56 0.04
CA ARG A 324 -12.65 -6.51 -0.57
C ARG A 324 -12.76 -7.53 -1.73
N PRO A 325 -13.91 -8.21 -1.90
CA PRO A 325 -14.17 -9.01 -3.09
C PRO A 325 -14.20 -8.12 -4.34
N ALA A 326 -14.03 -8.73 -5.52
CA ALA A 326 -14.28 -8.04 -6.79
C ALA A 326 -15.78 -7.77 -6.94
N GLN A 327 -16.14 -6.57 -7.42
CA GLN A 327 -17.52 -6.16 -7.62
C GLN A 327 -18.14 -6.93 -8.80
N THR A 328 -19.33 -7.48 -8.58
CA THR A 328 -20.08 -8.30 -9.55
C THR A 328 -21.26 -7.55 -10.15
N HIS A 329 -21.68 -6.44 -9.54
CA HIS A 329 -22.84 -5.65 -9.94
C HIS A 329 -22.46 -4.18 -10.14
N PHE A 330 -23.12 -3.52 -11.08
CA PHE A 330 -22.77 -2.17 -11.50
C PHE A 330 -24.02 -1.29 -11.66
N LYS A 331 -24.09 -0.21 -10.88
CA LYS A 331 -25.06 0.88 -11.04
C LYS A 331 -24.44 2.02 -11.84
N ARG A 332 -25.26 2.78 -12.58
CA ARG A 332 -24.83 4.10 -13.08
C ARG A 332 -24.69 5.04 -11.88
N GLY A 333 -23.74 5.97 -11.94
CA GLY A 333 -23.59 6.99 -10.91
C GLY A 333 -24.82 7.91 -10.85
N SER A 334 -25.12 8.44 -9.67
CA SER A 334 -26.09 9.53 -9.50
C SER A 334 -25.65 10.75 -10.32
N THR A 335 -26.61 11.56 -10.76
CA THR A 335 -26.48 12.61 -11.80
C THR A 335 -25.31 13.58 -11.61
N VAL A 336 -24.84 13.77 -10.37
CA VAL A 336 -23.65 14.59 -10.01
C VAL A 336 -22.40 14.19 -10.80
N VAL A 337 -22.17 12.89 -11.04
CA VAL A 337 -21.01 12.42 -11.84
C VAL A 337 -21.18 12.80 -13.32
N THR A 338 -22.42 12.77 -13.82
CA THR A 338 -22.76 13.08 -15.22
C THR A 338 -22.66 14.57 -15.54
N VAL A 339 -22.99 15.45 -14.58
CA VAL A 339 -22.94 16.92 -14.79
C VAL A 339 -21.53 17.42 -15.07
N LYS A 340 -20.49 16.84 -14.43
CA LYS A 340 -19.09 17.19 -14.72
C LYS A 340 -18.63 16.73 -16.11
N ALA A 341 -19.09 15.57 -16.59
CA ALA A 341 -18.69 15.02 -17.90
C ALA A 341 -19.16 15.89 -19.08
N ASN A 342 -20.31 16.55 -18.94
CA ASN A 342 -20.88 17.47 -19.95
C ASN A 342 -20.47 18.94 -19.73
N GLY A 343 -19.58 19.22 -18.78
CA GLY A 343 -19.35 20.55 -18.20
C GLY A 343 -18.02 21.20 -18.54
N ASN A 344 -17.55 21.13 -19.79
CA ASN A 344 -16.42 21.92 -20.30
C ASN A 344 -16.71 22.34 -21.75
N ASN A 345 -16.87 23.66 -21.95
CA ASN A 345 -17.07 24.33 -23.24
C ASN A 345 -16.11 25.52 -23.29
#